data_AF-A0A6J5THC4-F1
#
_entry.id   AF-A0A6J5THC4-F1
#
_cell.length_a   1.000
_cell.length_b   1.000
_cell.length_c   1.000
_cell.angle_alpha   90.00
_cell.angle_beta   90.00
_cell.angle_gamma   90.00
#
_symmetry.space_group_name_H-M   'P 1'
#
loop_
_entity.id
_entity.type
_entity.pdbx_description
1 polymer ?
#
loop_
_entity_poly.entity_id
_entity_poly.type
_entity_poly.pdbx_seq_one_letter_code
_entity_poly.pdbx_strand_id
1 'polypeptide(L)'
;MLVGFIFRCSYNNRLTWPKGKAGLLGLGHTNMSFLEQIAYKYGWFFSYCLPSTSSSIDYLTLGRDETWFSSNIKFTSLSSISGNSSFYGLNMTGISFCGHALPISATGFSYSGTIIDSGTILMWLPPTAYIALLDAFREVMKRYPSAPLFERIDTSCDLSGYKKSVISENGDDLCA
;
A
#
# COMPACT_ATOMS: atom_id res chain seq x y z
N MET A 1 -17.70 -20.44 -14.56
CA MET A 1 -17.20 -19.60 -15.66
C MET A 1 -17.98 -18.30 -15.65
N LEU A 2 -17.29 -17.14 -15.69
CA LEU A 2 -17.96 -15.85 -15.86
C LEU A 2 -18.34 -15.73 -17.33
N VAL A 3 -19.64 -15.66 -17.63
CA VAL A 3 -20.14 -15.51 -19.00
C VAL A 3 -20.31 -14.02 -19.28
N GLY A 4 -19.84 -13.56 -20.44
CA GLY A 4 -20.00 -12.15 -20.85
C GLY A 4 -19.08 -11.17 -20.11
N PHE A 5 -17.95 -11.63 -19.57
CA PHE A 5 -16.97 -10.74 -18.92
C PHE A 5 -16.38 -9.73 -19.92
N ILE A 6 -16.49 -8.45 -19.59
CA ILE A 6 -16.00 -7.33 -20.38
C ILE A 6 -14.59 -6.99 -19.90
N PHE A 7 -13.64 -7.01 -20.83
CA PHE A 7 -12.27 -6.57 -20.59
C PHE A 7 -11.81 -5.68 -21.75
N ARG A 8 -10.74 -4.91 -21.50
CA ARG A 8 -10.17 -4.01 -22.51
C ARG A 8 -8.91 -4.64 -23.12
N CYS A 9 -8.81 -4.56 -24.44
CA CYS A 9 -7.57 -4.84 -25.15
C CYS A 9 -6.66 -3.61 -25.07
N SER A 10 -5.36 -3.86 -24.90
CA SER A 10 -4.36 -2.80 -24.88
C SER A 10 -3.17 -3.21 -25.75
N TYR A 11 -2.54 -2.24 -26.40
CA TYR A 11 -1.47 -2.46 -27.35
C TYR A 11 -0.36 -1.44 -27.11
N ASN A 12 0.89 -1.89 -27.19
CA ASN A 12 2.09 -1.05 -27.02
C ASN A 12 2.06 -0.20 -25.73
N ASN A 13 1.69 -0.82 -24.62
CA ASN A 13 1.66 -0.15 -23.33
C ASN A 13 3.09 0.16 -22.87
N ARG A 14 3.32 1.38 -22.38
CA ARG A 14 4.60 1.79 -21.76
C ARG A 14 4.72 1.37 -20.30
N LEU A 15 4.04 0.31 -19.91
CA LEU A 15 4.02 -0.17 -18.52
C LEU A 15 5.29 -0.96 -18.23
N THR A 16 5.98 -0.60 -17.15
CA THR A 16 7.17 -1.31 -16.66
C THR A 16 6.74 -2.53 -15.84
N TRP A 17 6.29 -3.59 -16.53
CA TRP A 17 5.93 -4.84 -15.86
C TRP A 17 7.09 -5.83 -15.83
N PRO A 18 7.14 -6.70 -14.81
CA PRO A 18 7.93 -7.92 -14.88
C PRO A 18 7.58 -8.69 -16.15
N LYS A 19 8.60 -9.32 -16.77
CA LYS A 19 8.39 -10.14 -17.97
C LYS A 19 7.34 -11.23 -17.71
N GLY A 20 6.51 -11.54 -18.70
CA GLY A 20 5.54 -12.63 -18.65
C GLY A 20 4.14 -12.26 -18.12
N LYS A 21 3.80 -10.97 -18.03
CA LYS A 21 2.43 -10.52 -17.73
C LYS A 21 1.68 -10.16 -19.01
N ALA A 22 0.42 -10.58 -19.11
CA ALA A 22 -0.44 -10.34 -20.29
C ALA A 22 -1.42 -9.16 -20.11
N GLY A 23 -1.51 -8.56 -18.92
CA GLY A 23 -2.42 -7.47 -18.62
C GLY A 23 -2.53 -7.16 -17.13
N LEU A 24 -3.53 -6.34 -16.78
CA LEU A 24 -3.87 -5.95 -15.41
C LEU A 24 -5.28 -6.41 -15.04
N LEU A 25 -5.43 -6.89 -13.81
CA LEU A 25 -6.72 -7.14 -13.19
C LEU A 25 -7.12 -5.92 -12.36
N GLY A 26 -8.08 -5.13 -12.87
CA GLY A 26 -8.55 -3.94 -12.18
C GLY A 26 -9.56 -4.26 -11.07
N LEU A 27 -9.15 -4.08 -9.81
CA LEU A 27 -10.00 -4.26 -8.64
C LEU A 27 -10.67 -2.96 -8.16
N GLY A 28 -10.64 -1.88 -8.94
CA GLY A 28 -11.21 -0.58 -8.50
C GLY A 28 -12.74 -0.57 -8.39
N HIS A 29 -13.28 0.56 -7.95
CA HIS A 29 -14.72 0.76 -7.76
C HIS A 29 -15.35 1.49 -8.96
N THR A 30 -15.43 0.82 -10.10
CA THR A 30 -16.07 1.35 -11.33
C THR A 30 -16.98 0.32 -11.95
N ASN A 31 -17.96 0.77 -12.74
CA ASN A 31 -18.95 -0.12 -13.38
C ASN A 31 -18.34 -1.19 -14.30
N MET A 32 -17.11 -0.99 -14.78
CA MET A 32 -16.39 -1.95 -15.63
C MET A 32 -15.32 -2.73 -14.88
N SER A 33 -15.15 -2.51 -13.56
CA SER A 33 -14.12 -3.21 -12.80
C SER A 33 -14.42 -4.70 -12.70
N PHE A 34 -13.38 -5.49 -12.43
CA PHE A 34 -13.54 -6.92 -12.25
C PHE A 34 -14.52 -7.22 -11.11
N LEU A 35 -14.40 -6.50 -9.99
CA LEU A 35 -15.26 -6.69 -8.82
C LEU A 35 -16.73 -6.42 -9.14
N GLU A 36 -17.04 -5.34 -9.86
CA GLU A 36 -18.43 -5.04 -10.20
C GLU A 36 -19.06 -6.14 -11.05
N GLN A 37 -18.31 -6.64 -12.04
CA GLN A 37 -18.80 -7.67 -12.96
C GLN A 37 -19.02 -9.03 -12.29
N ILE A 38 -18.37 -9.31 -11.16
CA ILE A 38 -18.52 -10.58 -10.42
C ILE A 38 -19.38 -10.46 -9.16
N ALA A 39 -19.79 -9.25 -8.79
CA ALA A 39 -20.48 -8.97 -7.54
C ALA A 39 -21.80 -9.74 -7.40
N TYR A 40 -22.49 -10.05 -8.49
CA TYR A 40 -23.72 -10.86 -8.46
C TYR A 40 -23.51 -12.26 -7.86
N LYS A 41 -22.28 -12.79 -7.94
CA LYS A 41 -21.94 -14.13 -7.47
C LYS A 41 -21.15 -14.14 -6.17
N TYR A 42 -20.21 -13.21 -6.03
CA TYR A 42 -19.29 -13.18 -4.89
C TYR A 42 -19.56 -12.02 -3.93
N GLY A 43 -20.41 -11.06 -4.31
CA GLY A 43 -20.55 -9.78 -3.64
C GLY A 43 -19.38 -8.83 -3.94
N TRP A 44 -19.48 -7.60 -3.45
CA TRP A 44 -18.43 -6.56 -3.59
C TRP A 44 -17.28 -6.73 -2.59
N PHE A 45 -16.92 -7.98 -2.26
CA PHE A 45 -15.90 -8.30 -1.27
C PHE A 45 -14.71 -8.95 -1.94
N PHE A 46 -13.52 -8.53 -1.53
CA PHE A 46 -12.27 -9.20 -1.85
C PHE A 46 -11.28 -8.95 -0.73
N SER A 47 -10.29 -9.82 -0.64
CA SER A 47 -9.14 -9.63 0.24
C SER A 47 -7.89 -10.15 -0.46
N TYR A 48 -6.75 -9.54 -0.14
CA TYR A 48 -5.46 -10.02 -0.62
C TYR A 48 -4.41 -9.95 0.48
N CYS A 49 -3.43 -10.83 0.40
CA CYS A 49 -2.17 -10.70 1.10
C CYS A 49 -1.05 -10.70 0.06
N LEU A 50 -0.35 -9.57 -0.01
CA LEU A 50 0.79 -9.44 -0.90
C LEU A 50 2.02 -10.06 -0.23
N PRO A 51 2.82 -10.84 -0.97
CA PRO A 51 3.95 -11.53 -0.41
C PRO A 51 5.11 -10.55 -0.20
N SER A 52 5.88 -10.74 0.87
CA SER A 52 7.09 -9.94 1.13
C SER A 52 8.26 -10.32 0.21
N THR A 53 8.22 -11.52 -0.39
CA THR A 53 9.26 -12.03 -1.29
C THR A 53 8.64 -12.73 -2.50
N SER A 54 9.39 -12.81 -3.61
CA SER A 54 8.92 -13.45 -4.85
C SER A 54 8.68 -14.95 -4.75
N SER A 55 9.19 -15.61 -3.70
CA SER A 55 9.02 -17.04 -3.44
C SER A 55 7.92 -17.36 -2.42
N SER A 56 7.31 -16.35 -1.80
CA SER A 56 6.25 -16.55 -0.81
C SER A 56 4.88 -16.67 -1.48
N ILE A 57 3.97 -17.39 -0.81
CA ILE A 57 2.60 -17.58 -1.27
C ILE A 57 1.82 -16.28 -1.11
N ASP A 58 1.14 -15.87 -2.17
CA ASP A 58 0.17 -14.78 -2.18
C ASP A 58 -1.25 -15.33 -2.25
N TYR A 59 -2.24 -14.49 -1.94
CA TYR A 59 -3.63 -14.84 -2.20
C TYR A 59 -4.46 -13.64 -2.59
N LEU A 60 -5.46 -13.90 -3.43
CA LEU A 60 -6.59 -13.02 -3.72
C LEU A 60 -7.85 -13.86 -3.52
N THR A 61 -8.64 -13.51 -2.53
CA THR A 61 -9.92 -14.15 -2.25
C THR A 61 -11.04 -13.25 -2.74
N LEU A 62 -12.00 -13.85 -3.45
CA LEU A 62 -13.17 -13.15 -3.96
C LEU A 62 -14.40 -13.59 -3.16
N GLY A 63 -15.14 -12.60 -2.71
CA GLY A 63 -16.34 -12.74 -1.91
C GLY A 63 -16.11 -12.66 -0.41
N ARG A 64 -17.22 -12.75 0.33
CA ARG A 64 -17.21 -12.65 1.79
C ARG A 64 -16.92 -14.02 2.38
N ASP A 65 -15.96 -14.08 3.28
CA ASP A 65 -15.76 -15.23 4.15
C ASP A 65 -16.14 -14.83 5.58
N GLU A 66 -17.14 -15.53 6.12
CA GLU A 66 -17.77 -15.21 7.40
C GLU A 66 -16.82 -15.43 8.58
N THR A 67 -15.74 -16.20 8.40
CA THR A 67 -14.72 -16.39 9.42
C THR A 67 -13.91 -15.12 9.69
N TRP A 68 -13.91 -14.14 8.78
CA TRP A 68 -13.15 -12.89 8.93
C TRP A 68 -13.57 -12.10 10.16
N PHE A 69 -14.84 -12.15 10.57
CA PHE A 69 -15.34 -11.44 11.76
C PHE A 69 -14.86 -12.05 13.08
N SER A 70 -14.32 -13.27 13.07
CA SER A 70 -13.70 -13.91 14.24
C SER A 70 -12.22 -13.54 14.42
N SER A 71 -11.63 -12.83 13.46
CA SER A 71 -10.24 -12.43 13.46
C SER A 71 -10.05 -11.00 13.96
N ASN A 72 -8.83 -10.66 14.39
CA ASN A 72 -8.46 -9.32 14.91
C ASN A 72 -8.41 -8.23 13.82
N ILE A 73 -9.27 -8.29 12.80
CA ILE A 73 -9.33 -7.31 11.71
C ILE A 73 -9.80 -5.97 12.25
N LYS A 74 -9.11 -4.91 11.84
CA LYS A 74 -9.51 -3.52 12.07
C LYS A 74 -10.14 -2.97 10.81
N PHE A 75 -11.26 -2.28 10.98
CA PHE A 75 -12.00 -1.68 9.87
C PHE A 75 -11.91 -0.16 9.96
N THR A 76 -11.91 0.48 8.79
CA THR A 76 -12.09 1.92 8.64
C THR A 76 -13.03 2.15 7.46
N SER A 77 -13.77 3.26 7.48
CA SER A 77 -14.66 3.59 6.37
C SER A 77 -13.83 3.98 5.15
N LEU A 78 -14.21 3.46 3.99
CA LEU A 78 -13.73 3.99 2.73
C LEU A 78 -14.24 5.43 2.55
N SER A 79 -13.38 6.29 2.02
CA SER A 79 -13.71 7.68 1.69
C SER A 79 -13.75 7.86 0.17
N SER A 80 -14.58 8.80 -0.28
CA SER A 80 -14.59 9.22 -1.68
C SER A 80 -13.42 10.17 -1.94
N ILE A 81 -12.71 9.96 -3.06
CA ILE A 81 -11.64 10.85 -3.51
C ILE A 81 -12.19 11.81 -4.57
N SER A 82 -12.04 13.11 -4.35
CA SER A 82 -12.51 14.13 -5.29
C SER A 82 -11.84 13.95 -6.65
N GLY A 83 -12.65 13.86 -7.72
CA GLY A 83 -12.15 13.72 -9.09
C GLY A 83 -11.76 12.28 -9.49
N ASN A 84 -11.80 11.31 -8.58
CA ASN A 84 -11.58 9.91 -8.96
C ASN A 84 -12.35 8.92 -8.07
N SER A 85 -13.49 8.43 -8.59
CA SER A 85 -14.34 7.47 -7.89
C SER A 85 -13.84 6.02 -7.97
N SER A 86 -12.76 5.74 -8.71
CA SER A 86 -12.30 4.37 -8.95
C SER A 86 -11.39 3.82 -7.85
N PHE A 87 -10.77 4.70 -7.06
CA PHE A 87 -9.81 4.32 -6.03
C PHE A 87 -10.46 4.02 -4.69
N TYR A 88 -9.81 3.17 -3.90
CA TYR A 88 -10.13 2.95 -2.49
C TYR A 88 -9.50 4.06 -1.65
N GLY A 89 -10.31 5.06 -1.33
CA GLY A 89 -9.91 6.19 -0.49
C GLY A 89 -9.97 5.87 1.00
N LEU A 90 -9.08 6.49 1.77
CA LEU A 90 -9.06 6.48 3.23
C LEU A 90 -9.10 7.91 3.77
N ASN A 91 -9.70 8.08 4.95
CA ASN A 91 -9.60 9.32 5.71
C ASN A 91 -8.43 9.23 6.70
N MET A 92 -7.26 9.74 6.29
CA MET A 92 -6.05 9.70 7.09
C MET A 92 -5.97 10.89 8.05
N THR A 93 -5.82 10.60 9.34
CA THR A 93 -5.82 11.63 10.40
C THR A 93 -4.42 12.04 10.86
N GLY A 94 -3.40 11.23 10.57
CA GLY A 94 -2.04 11.47 11.04
C GLY A 94 -1.10 10.30 10.75
N ILE A 95 0.17 10.48 11.09
CA ILE A 95 1.21 9.43 11.08
C ILE A 95 1.78 9.37 12.49
N SER A 96 2.02 8.15 12.98
CA SER A 96 2.79 7.93 14.20
C SER A 96 4.06 7.17 13.86
N PHE A 97 5.16 7.52 14.52
CA PHE A 97 6.44 6.85 14.42
C PHE A 97 6.93 6.54 15.84
N CYS A 98 7.35 5.30 16.10
CA CYS A 98 7.75 4.86 17.44
C CYS A 98 6.69 5.09 18.53
N GLY A 99 5.41 4.92 18.20
CA GLY A 99 4.30 5.16 19.14
C GLY A 99 4.00 6.65 19.41
N HIS A 100 4.75 7.58 18.81
CA HIS A 100 4.54 9.01 18.95
C HIS A 100 3.90 9.60 17.69
N ALA A 101 2.83 10.36 17.88
CA ALA A 101 2.20 11.08 16.78
C ALA A 101 3.15 12.17 16.25
N LEU A 102 3.37 12.18 14.93
CA LEU A 102 4.15 13.22 14.27
C LEU A 102 3.34 14.52 14.17
N PRO A 103 3.99 15.70 14.19
CA PRO A 103 3.32 16.99 14.14
C PRO A 103 2.82 17.33 12.73
N ILE A 104 1.87 16.54 12.21
CA ILE A 104 1.30 16.69 10.87
C ILE A 104 -0.18 17.02 11.01
N SER A 105 -0.62 18.12 10.42
CA SER A 105 -2.05 18.47 10.39
C SER A 105 -2.82 17.47 9.54
N ALA A 106 -3.96 16.99 10.04
CA ALA A 106 -4.89 16.13 9.29
C ALA A 106 -5.38 16.78 7.97
N THR A 107 -5.45 18.12 7.94
CA THR A 107 -5.77 18.85 6.70
C THR A 107 -4.76 18.63 5.59
N GLY A 108 -3.52 18.27 5.93
CA GLY A 108 -2.47 17.91 4.98
C GLY A 108 -2.77 16.66 4.16
N PHE A 109 -3.63 15.76 4.64
CA PHE A 109 -4.07 14.57 3.90
C PHE A 109 -5.44 14.77 3.23
N SER A 110 -6.27 15.67 3.77
CA SER A 110 -7.66 15.84 3.32
C SER A 110 -7.76 16.46 1.92
N TYR A 111 -6.80 17.30 1.52
CA TYR A 111 -6.86 17.99 0.23
C TYR A 111 -6.64 17.07 -0.98
N SER A 112 -5.67 16.16 -0.90
CA SER A 112 -5.39 15.18 -1.97
C SER A 112 -6.12 13.86 -1.77
N GLY A 113 -6.58 13.60 -0.55
CA GLY A 113 -7.02 12.29 -0.11
C GLY A 113 -5.86 11.30 0.07
N THR A 114 -6.20 10.11 0.55
CA THR A 114 -5.27 8.99 0.71
C THR A 114 -5.86 7.79 0.00
N ILE A 115 -5.07 7.09 -0.82
CA ILE A 115 -5.52 5.92 -1.59
C ILE A 115 -4.72 4.68 -1.23
N ILE A 116 -5.37 3.51 -1.37
CA ILE A 116 -4.69 2.22 -1.38
C ILE A 116 -4.35 1.90 -2.84
N ASP A 117 -3.06 1.73 -3.14
CA ASP A 117 -2.57 1.45 -4.49
C ASP A 117 -1.56 0.30 -4.49
N SER A 118 -2.00 -0.89 -4.94
CA SER A 118 -1.12 -2.05 -5.12
C SER A 118 -0.23 -1.95 -6.37
N GLY A 119 -0.44 -0.93 -7.22
CA GLY A 119 0.36 -0.66 -8.41
C GLY A 119 1.65 0.11 -8.14
N THR A 120 1.82 0.67 -6.94
CA THR A 120 2.97 1.47 -6.56
C THR A 120 3.77 0.78 -5.45
N ILE A 121 5.09 0.66 -5.65
CA ILE A 121 5.99 -0.03 -4.71
C ILE A 121 6.27 0.83 -3.47
N LEU A 122 6.38 2.15 -3.64
CA LEU A 122 6.72 3.10 -2.58
C LEU A 122 5.48 3.88 -2.11
N MET A 123 5.41 4.17 -0.82
CA MET A 123 4.44 5.11 -0.28
C MET A 123 4.79 6.53 -0.71
N TRP A 124 3.81 7.29 -1.20
CA TRP A 124 3.97 8.70 -1.54
C TRP A 124 3.24 9.57 -0.53
N LEU A 125 3.95 10.53 0.05
CA LEU A 125 3.41 11.42 1.07
C LEU A 125 3.45 12.88 0.60
N PRO A 126 2.50 13.72 1.03
CA PRO A 126 2.64 15.17 0.89
C PRO A 126 3.98 15.64 1.49
N PRO A 127 4.64 16.66 0.91
CA PRO A 127 5.98 17.06 1.33
C PRO A 127 6.14 17.30 2.84
N THR A 128 5.13 17.91 3.48
CA THR A 128 5.14 18.17 4.92
C THR A 128 5.11 16.89 5.76
N ALA A 129 4.28 15.93 5.38
CA ALA A 129 4.20 14.63 6.05
C ALA A 129 5.46 13.79 5.80
N TYR A 130 5.99 13.85 4.58
CA TYR A 130 7.23 13.19 4.21
C TYR A 130 8.42 13.67 5.04
N ILE A 131 8.61 15.00 5.12
CA ILE A 131 9.72 15.59 5.89
C ILE A 131 9.61 15.23 7.37
N ALA A 132 8.42 15.36 7.97
CA ALA A 132 8.22 15.02 9.38
C ALA A 132 8.55 13.55 9.69
N LEU A 133 8.16 12.62 8.81
CA LEU A 133 8.49 11.20 8.95
C LEU A 133 9.99 10.95 8.71
N LEU A 134 10.58 11.58 7.70
CA LEU A 134 11.99 11.45 7.35
C LEU A 134 12.89 11.94 8.49
N ASP A 135 12.56 13.06 9.11
CA ASP A 135 13.31 13.62 10.24
C ASP A 135 13.24 12.68 11.45
N ALA A 136 12.04 12.20 11.81
CA ALA A 136 11.87 11.23 12.89
C ALA A 136 12.65 9.93 12.64
N PHE A 137 12.62 9.44 11.40
CA PHE A 137 13.38 8.27 10.99
C PHE A 137 14.90 8.51 11.08
N ARG A 138 15.39 9.64 10.55
CA ARG A 138 16.82 10.00 10.59
C ARG A 138 17.34 10.11 12.02
N GLU A 139 16.57 10.68 12.94
CA GLU A 139 16.96 10.78 14.35
C GLU A 139 17.26 9.40 14.95
N VAL A 140 16.39 8.42 14.73
CA VAL A 140 16.60 7.04 15.19
C VAL A 140 17.77 6.38 14.47
N MET A 141 17.95 6.66 13.18
CA MET A 141 18.98 6.02 12.36
C MET A 141 20.39 6.58 12.53
N LYS A 142 20.59 7.67 13.28
CA LYS A 142 21.94 8.25 13.56
C LYS A 142 22.94 7.26 14.15
N ARG A 143 22.45 6.19 14.79
CA ARG A 143 23.29 5.10 15.35
C ARG A 143 23.92 4.20 14.29
N TYR A 144 23.46 4.28 13.04
CA TYR A 144 23.94 3.48 11.92
C TYR A 144 24.79 4.32 10.97
N PRO A 145 25.87 3.75 10.38
CA PRO A 145 26.66 4.46 9.38
C PRO A 145 25.81 4.81 8.15
N SER A 146 26.09 5.95 7.52
CA SER A 146 25.45 6.31 6.25
C SER A 146 25.95 5.41 5.12
N ALA A 147 25.07 5.08 4.19
CA ALA A 147 25.41 4.40 2.94
C ALA A 147 25.13 5.32 1.73
N PRO A 148 25.69 5.01 0.55
CA PRO A 148 25.33 5.70 -0.67
C PRO A 148 23.81 5.64 -0.92
N LEU A 149 23.25 6.73 -1.44
CA LEU A 149 21.84 6.77 -1.82
C LEU A 149 21.58 5.80 -2.97
N PHE A 150 20.41 5.18 -2.95
CA PHE A 150 19.93 4.30 -4.00
C PHE A 150 18.60 4.82 -4.55
N GLU A 151 18.53 4.97 -5.87
CA GLU A 151 17.33 5.40 -6.60
C GLU A 151 16.67 6.68 -6.05
N ARG A 152 15.36 6.63 -5.72
CA ARG A 152 14.51 7.75 -5.28
C ARG A 152 14.42 7.87 -3.76
N ILE A 153 15.45 7.43 -3.03
CA ILE A 153 15.45 7.41 -1.57
C ILE A 153 16.38 8.52 -1.03
N ASP A 154 15.89 9.32 -0.08
CA ASP A 154 16.63 10.47 0.48
C ASP A 154 17.47 10.13 1.72
N THR A 155 17.47 8.88 2.18
CA THR A 155 18.26 8.39 3.32
C THR A 155 18.64 6.93 3.13
N SER A 156 19.91 6.60 3.37
CA SER A 156 20.46 5.26 3.24
C SER A 156 21.43 5.01 4.39
N CYS A 157 21.35 3.84 5.00
CA CYS A 157 22.18 3.43 6.13
C CYS A 157 22.81 2.07 5.83
N ASP A 158 24.07 1.90 6.22
CA ASP A 158 24.77 0.63 6.15
C ASP A 158 24.43 -0.23 7.36
N LEU A 159 23.67 -1.29 7.11
CA LEU A 159 23.24 -2.25 8.13
C LEU A 159 24.05 -3.56 8.08
N SER A 160 25.09 -3.66 7.24
CA SER A 160 25.85 -4.90 7.00
C SER A 160 26.53 -5.46 8.26
N GLY A 161 26.89 -4.58 9.20
CA GLY A 161 27.48 -4.95 10.50
C GLY A 161 26.46 -5.34 11.58
N TYR A 162 25.16 -5.27 11.32
CA TYR A 162 24.09 -5.47 12.30
C TYR A 162 23.31 -6.75 12.01
N LYS A 163 22.96 -7.51 13.05
CA LYS A 163 22.17 -8.73 12.90
C LYS A 163 20.73 -8.39 12.53
N LYS A 164 20.11 -9.18 11.66
CA LYS A 164 18.68 -9.05 11.28
C LYS A 164 17.71 -9.17 12.46
N SER A 165 18.12 -9.79 13.57
CA SER A 165 17.35 -9.83 14.82
C SER A 165 17.35 -8.50 15.60
N VAL A 166 18.15 -7.51 15.17
CA VAL A 166 18.25 -6.17 15.76
C VAL A 166 17.49 -5.15 14.91
N ILE A 167 17.22 -5.48 13.64
CA ILE A 167 16.49 -4.62 12.71
C ILE A 167 15.53 -5.52 11.93
N SER A 168 14.31 -5.66 12.42
CA SER A 168 13.27 -6.39 11.69
C SER A 168 12.98 -5.73 10.34
N GLU A 169 12.56 -6.54 9.37
CA GLU A 169 12.12 -6.04 8.04
C GLU A 169 10.92 -5.08 8.15
N ASN A 170 10.17 -5.17 9.26
CA ASN A 170 9.02 -4.32 9.54
C ASN A 170 9.38 -3.05 10.33
N GLY A 171 10.64 -2.94 10.79
CA GLY A 171 11.12 -1.79 11.54
C GLY A 171 10.63 -1.69 12.99
N ASP A 172 9.96 -2.72 13.52
CA ASP A 172 9.40 -2.73 14.88
C ASP A 172 10.49 -2.48 15.96
N ASP A 173 11.71 -2.92 15.71
CA ASP A 173 12.85 -2.78 16.62
C ASP A 173 13.58 -1.43 16.50
N LEU A 174 13.22 -0.59 15.50
CA LEU A 174 13.86 0.72 15.32
C LEU A 174 13.64 1.61 16.54
N CYS A 175 12.48 1.46 17.15
CA CYS A 175 11.98 2.33 18.22
C CYS A 175 12.31 1.82 19.63
N ALA A 176 13.06 0.71 19.73
CA ALA A 176 13.55 0.13 20.97
C ALA A 176 14.88 0.74 21.42
#